data_AF-A0A915DR99-F1
#
_entry.id   AF-A0A915DR99-F1
#
_cell.length_a   1.000
_cell.length_b   1.000
_cell.length_c   1.000
_cell.angle_alpha   90.00
_cell.angle_beta   90.00
_cell.angle_gamma   90.00
#
_symmetry.space_group_name_H-M   'P 1'
#
loop_
_entity.id
_entity.type
_entity.pdbx_description
1 polymer ?
#
loop_
_entity_poly.entity_id
_entity_poly.type
_entity_poly.pdbx_seq_one_letter_code
_entity_poly.pdbx_strand_id
1 'polypeptide(L)'
;MVNLIASNFVTGYLTWQGSVFCSHPRLIYFAGSVGVACWCAACLTCVLLAFNRCVDFTRADLANTMFAGNKTWLWLLLPAVYFLAIFVFETPVIYDSNYVSWFYDPFISAPVHYNFNYSNTTHVINNIAVIFILCAENAYLCHNIFKLSGNLSSSVKRKRQSFSLYTNPDYMLPGVLASAVYVYMNYFYVPPWLILAGSLAYSANCGSPAFIYLILNKNLRRASFRLFSEKSYKASHRSAASVSIKVCD
;
A
#
# COMPACT_ATOMS: atom_id res chain seq x y z
N MET A 1 -3.98 6.36 -2.25
CA MET A 1 -3.52 7.74 -2.55
C MET A 1 -3.19 8.52 -1.29
N VAL A 2 -4.10 8.59 -0.30
CA VAL A 2 -3.84 9.23 1.01
C VAL A 2 -2.53 8.73 1.64
N ASN A 3 -2.31 7.41 1.66
CA ASN A 3 -1.08 6.81 2.17
C ASN A 3 0.20 7.26 1.44
N LEU A 4 0.14 7.42 0.10
CA LEU A 4 1.31 7.88 -0.67
C LEU A 4 1.67 9.34 -0.35
N ILE A 5 0.66 10.19 -0.19
CA ILE A 5 0.83 11.61 0.15
C ILE A 5 1.37 11.73 1.58
N ALA A 6 0.69 11.09 2.54
CA ALA A 6 1.06 11.13 3.95
C ALA A 6 2.45 10.55 4.21
N SER A 7 2.81 9.45 3.52
CA SER A 7 4.04 8.71 3.85
C SER A 7 5.23 9.04 2.95
N ASN A 8 5.04 9.59 1.74
CA ASN A 8 6.17 9.91 0.85
C ASN A 8 6.36 11.42 0.65
N PHE A 9 5.28 12.17 0.42
CA PHE A 9 5.39 13.61 0.19
C PHE A 9 5.75 14.35 1.49
N VAL A 10 5.06 14.04 2.60
CA VAL A 10 5.38 14.63 3.91
C VAL A 10 6.78 14.22 4.35
N THR A 11 7.13 12.94 4.22
CA THR A 11 8.50 12.45 4.52
C THR A 11 9.55 13.20 3.73
N GLY A 12 9.36 13.40 2.41
CA GLY A 12 10.28 14.15 1.57
C GLY A 12 10.42 15.62 2.00
N TYR A 13 9.31 16.28 2.33
CA TYR A 13 9.31 17.65 2.86
C TYR A 13 10.08 17.76 4.18
N LEU A 14 9.80 16.87 5.13
CA LEU A 14 10.47 16.84 6.43
C LEU A 14 11.96 16.50 6.30
N THR A 15 12.33 15.63 5.34
CA THR A 15 13.73 15.31 5.02
C THR A 15 14.47 16.54 4.51
N TRP A 16 13.89 17.25 3.53
CA TRP A 16 14.50 18.42 2.94
C TRP A 16 14.79 19.52 3.97
N GLN A 17 13.94 19.66 4.98
CA GLN A 17 14.15 20.60 6.08
C GLN A 17 15.05 20.08 7.21
N GLY A 18 15.42 18.80 7.22
CA GLY A 18 16.10 18.20 8.37
C GLY A 18 15.26 18.23 9.66
N SER A 19 13.94 18.03 9.52
CA SER A 19 13.00 18.13 10.64
C SER A 19 13.04 16.92 11.56
N VAL A 20 13.00 17.19 12.86
CA VAL A 20 12.70 16.22 13.92
C VAL A 20 11.34 16.54 14.55
N PHE A 21 10.85 15.70 15.48
CA PHE A 21 9.54 15.91 16.12
C PHE A 21 9.31 17.34 16.64
N CYS A 22 10.31 17.91 17.32
CA CYS A 22 10.23 19.25 17.90
C CYS A 22 10.11 20.38 16.86
N SER A 23 10.52 20.16 15.61
CA SER A 23 10.42 21.17 14.55
C SER A 23 8.97 21.38 14.11
N HIS A 24 8.23 20.29 13.92
CA HIS A 24 6.86 20.31 13.38
C HIS A 24 5.95 19.31 14.10
N PRO A 25 5.72 19.46 15.43
CA PRO A 25 5.10 18.40 16.25
C PRO A 25 3.68 18.04 15.81
N ARG A 26 2.85 19.04 15.46
CA ARG A 26 1.48 18.81 15.01
C ARG A 26 1.42 18.05 13.67
N LEU A 27 2.28 18.44 12.72
CA LEU A 27 2.34 17.82 11.40
C LEU A 27 2.86 16.38 11.50
N ILE A 28 3.96 16.17 12.24
CA ILE A 28 4.59 14.87 12.40
C ILE A 28 3.65 13.91 13.15
N TYR A 29 3.03 14.36 14.25
CA TYR A 29 2.07 13.53 14.98
C TYR A 29 0.89 13.11 14.09
N PHE A 30 0.24 14.06 13.42
CA PHE A 30 -0.91 13.76 12.56
C PHE A 30 -0.54 12.87 11.37
N ALA A 31 0.57 13.18 10.68
CA ALA A 31 1.05 12.37 9.57
C ALA A 31 1.43 10.95 10.02
N GLY A 32 2.04 10.82 11.20
CA GLY A 32 2.35 9.54 11.83
C GLY A 32 1.11 8.70 12.12
N SER A 33 0.09 9.30 12.76
CA SER A 33 -1.20 8.63 13.02
C SER A 33 -1.88 8.16 11.73
N VAL A 34 -1.96 9.04 10.72
CA VAL A 34 -2.56 8.71 9.42
C VAL A 34 -1.76 7.62 8.70
N GLY A 35 -0.43 7.68 8.77
CA GLY A 35 0.47 6.72 8.14
C GLY A 35 0.29 5.30 8.68
N VAL A 36 0.27 5.15 10.01
CA VAL A 36 0.06 3.84 10.67
C VAL A 36 -1.35 3.32 10.40
N ALA A 37 -2.37 4.17 10.55
CA ALA A 37 -3.75 3.78 10.29
C ALA A 37 -3.97 3.35 8.83
N CYS A 38 -3.42 4.10 7.87
CA CYS A 38 -3.48 3.74 6.45
C CYS A 38 -2.75 2.43 6.17
N TRP A 39 -1.59 2.20 6.80
CA TRP A 39 -0.84 0.95 6.65
C TRP A 39 -1.66 -0.25 7.11
N CYS A 40 -2.15 -0.23 8.35
CA CYS A 40 -2.96 -1.31 8.92
C CYS A 40 -4.23 -1.57 8.08
N ALA A 41 -4.94 -0.52 7.67
CA ALA A 41 -6.12 -0.66 6.82
C ALA A 41 -5.80 -1.21 5.42
N ALA A 42 -4.67 -0.79 4.82
CA ALA A 42 -4.21 -1.32 3.55
C ALA A 42 -3.85 -2.81 3.66
N CYS A 43 -3.19 -3.22 4.74
CA CYS A 43 -2.89 -4.61 5.03
C CYS A 43 -4.15 -5.48 5.08
N LEU A 44 -5.18 -5.06 5.83
CA LEU A 44 -6.45 -5.77 5.89
C LEU A 44 -7.15 -5.81 4.52
N THR A 45 -7.07 -4.72 3.75
CA THR A 45 -7.60 -4.68 2.38
C THR A 45 -6.90 -5.68 1.47
N CYS A 46 -5.57 -5.83 1.59
CA CYS A 46 -4.81 -6.82 0.84
C CYS A 46 -5.22 -8.25 1.19
N VAL A 47 -5.40 -8.55 2.48
CA VAL A 47 -5.91 -9.86 2.94
C VAL A 47 -7.30 -10.13 2.37
N LEU A 48 -8.24 -9.20 2.49
CA LEU A 48 -9.59 -9.37 1.93
C LEU A 48 -9.58 -9.58 0.41
N LEU A 49 -8.69 -8.89 -0.30
CA LEU A 49 -8.53 -9.04 -1.74
C LEU A 49 -7.95 -10.41 -2.12
N ALA A 50 -6.93 -10.88 -1.39
CA ALA A 50 -6.32 -12.19 -1.56
C ALA A 50 -7.34 -13.32 -1.26
N PHE A 51 -8.09 -13.18 -0.17
CA PHE A 51 -9.20 -14.07 0.17
C PHE A 51 -10.25 -14.14 -0.94
N ASN A 52 -10.74 -12.98 -1.41
CA ASN A 52 -11.71 -12.91 -2.51
C ASN A 52 -11.20 -13.64 -3.76
N ARG A 53 -9.90 -13.51 -4.09
CA ARG A 53 -9.28 -14.22 -5.22
C ARG A 53 -9.17 -15.73 -5.00
N CYS A 54 -8.87 -16.17 -3.78
CA CYS A 54 -8.85 -17.59 -3.44
C CYS A 54 -10.24 -18.22 -3.58
N VAL A 55 -11.28 -17.53 -3.10
CA VAL A 55 -12.68 -17.99 -3.23
C VAL A 55 -13.11 -17.97 -4.69
N ASP A 56 -12.84 -16.90 -5.46
CA ASP A 56 -13.21 -16.85 -6.89
C ASP A 56 -12.55 -17.98 -7.68
N PHE A 57 -11.27 -18.26 -7.40
CA PHE A 57 -10.53 -19.30 -8.11
C PHE A 57 -11.10 -20.70 -7.86
N THR A 58 -11.50 -21.00 -6.62
CA THR A 58 -11.94 -22.33 -6.20
C THR A 58 -13.45 -22.54 -6.33
N ARG A 59 -14.25 -21.51 -6.02
CA ARG A 59 -15.71 -21.51 -6.02
C ARG A 59 -16.25 -20.13 -6.41
N ALA A 60 -16.34 -19.90 -7.72
CA ALA A 60 -16.87 -18.64 -8.28
C ALA A 60 -18.30 -18.30 -7.79
N ASP A 61 -19.16 -19.31 -7.59
CA ASP A 61 -20.53 -19.09 -7.09
C ASP A 61 -20.55 -18.52 -5.67
N LEU A 62 -19.64 -19.00 -4.81
CA LEU A 62 -19.48 -18.49 -3.46
C LEU A 62 -18.88 -17.08 -3.48
N ALA A 63 -17.90 -16.82 -4.34
CA ALA A 63 -17.33 -15.49 -4.49
C ALA A 63 -18.40 -14.47 -4.94
N ASN A 64 -19.24 -14.84 -5.91
CA ASN A 64 -20.38 -14.02 -6.31
C ASN A 64 -21.36 -13.81 -5.14
N THR A 65 -21.65 -14.86 -4.37
CA THR A 65 -22.57 -14.73 -3.23
C THR A 65 -22.04 -13.78 -2.15
N MET A 66 -20.73 -13.82 -1.88
CA MET A 66 -20.08 -13.04 -0.82
C MET A 66 -19.71 -11.61 -1.25
N PHE A 67 -19.25 -11.41 -2.48
CA PHE A 67 -18.64 -10.16 -2.94
C PHE A 67 -19.43 -9.45 -4.04
N ALA A 68 -20.40 -10.07 -4.72
CA ALA A 68 -21.08 -9.41 -5.84
C ALA A 68 -21.87 -8.15 -5.43
N GLY A 69 -21.87 -7.16 -6.33
CA GLY A 69 -22.63 -5.93 -6.22
C GLY A 69 -22.29 -5.15 -4.95
N ASN A 70 -23.33 -4.68 -4.25
CA ASN A 70 -23.15 -3.80 -3.09
C ASN A 70 -22.54 -4.49 -1.87
N LYS A 71 -22.45 -5.82 -1.83
CA LYS A 71 -21.87 -6.56 -0.71
C LYS A 71 -20.38 -6.28 -0.54
N THR A 72 -19.65 -5.97 -1.62
CA THR A 72 -18.25 -5.55 -1.53
C THR A 72 -18.10 -4.33 -0.62
N TRP A 73 -19.04 -3.38 -0.64
CA TRP A 73 -18.97 -2.20 0.23
C TRP A 73 -19.04 -2.58 1.71
N LEU A 74 -19.79 -3.61 2.08
CA LEU A 74 -19.82 -4.12 3.46
C LEU A 74 -18.46 -4.69 3.88
N TRP A 75 -17.78 -5.43 2.99
CA TRP A 75 -16.42 -5.91 3.26
C TRP A 75 -15.41 -4.77 3.37
N LEU A 76 -15.58 -3.70 2.59
CA LEU A 76 -14.74 -2.50 2.66
C LEU A 76 -15.01 -1.63 3.90
N LEU A 77 -16.13 -1.82 4.62
CA LEU A 77 -16.32 -1.20 5.92
C LEU A 77 -15.32 -1.73 6.95
N LEU A 78 -14.89 -2.99 6.86
CA LEU A 78 -13.92 -3.57 7.79
C LEU A 78 -12.59 -2.80 7.84
N PRO A 79 -11.87 -2.57 6.72
CA PRO A 79 -10.67 -1.75 6.73
C PRO A 79 -10.93 -0.29 7.06
N ALA A 80 -12.12 0.26 6.78
CA ALA A 80 -12.48 1.62 7.17
C ALA A 80 -12.65 1.77 8.70
N VAL A 81 -13.32 0.81 9.35
CA VAL A 81 -13.44 0.77 10.81
C VAL A 81 -12.08 0.52 11.45
N TYR A 82 -11.28 -0.38 10.88
CA TYR A 82 -9.93 -0.65 11.38
C TYR A 82 -9.03 0.60 11.27
N PHE A 83 -9.10 1.34 10.17
CA PHE A 83 -8.43 2.64 10.03
C PHE A 83 -8.81 3.58 11.16
N LEU A 84 -10.11 3.77 11.41
CA LEU A 84 -10.59 4.70 12.45
C LEU A 84 -10.15 4.27 13.85
N ALA A 85 -10.19 2.97 14.14
CA ALA A 85 -9.74 2.43 15.41
C ALA A 85 -8.25 2.72 15.65
N ILE A 86 -7.39 2.41 14.68
CA ILE A 86 -5.95 2.69 14.78
C ILE A 86 -5.69 4.20 14.86
N PHE A 87 -6.35 5.00 14.04
CA PHE A 87 -6.14 6.45 14.01
C PHE A 87 -6.46 7.14 15.34
N VAL A 88 -7.49 6.69 16.06
CA VAL A 88 -7.95 7.32 17.30
C VAL A 88 -7.27 6.75 18.54
N PHE A 89 -7.04 5.43 18.58
CA PHE A 89 -6.64 4.75 19.82
C PHE A 89 -5.18 4.36 19.87
N GLU A 90 -4.48 4.29 18.74
CA GLU A 90 -3.09 3.81 18.71
C GLU A 90 -2.06 4.93 18.75
N THR A 91 -0.87 4.58 19.25
CA THR A 91 0.28 5.49 19.26
C THR A 91 0.78 5.75 17.83
N PRO A 92 1.06 7.00 17.46
CA PRO A 92 1.63 7.31 16.16
C PRO A 92 3.11 6.96 16.09
N VAL A 93 3.60 6.77 14.87
CA VAL A 93 5.03 6.82 14.57
C VAL A 93 5.49 8.26 14.44
N ILE A 94 6.73 8.52 14.84
CA ILE A 94 7.37 9.81 14.86
C ILE A 94 8.50 9.84 13.84
N TYR A 95 8.55 10.91 13.04
CA TYR A 95 9.56 11.09 12.02
C TYR A 95 10.88 11.60 12.61
N ASP A 96 12.00 11.03 12.15
CA ASP A 96 13.34 11.53 12.42
C ASP A 96 14.17 11.64 11.14
N SER A 97 14.68 12.84 10.85
CA SER A 97 15.47 13.11 9.65
C SER A 97 16.87 12.48 9.65
N ASN A 98 17.43 12.11 10.80
CA ASN A 98 18.74 11.44 10.86
C ASN A 98 18.70 10.06 10.21
N TYR A 99 17.52 9.42 10.25
CA TYR A 99 17.29 8.10 9.67
C TYR A 99 16.35 8.14 8.44
N VAL A 100 15.79 9.31 8.12
CA VAL A 100 14.84 9.51 7.01
C VAL A 100 13.67 8.51 7.08
N SER A 101 13.15 8.30 8.30
CA SER A 101 12.15 7.27 8.56
C SER A 101 11.31 7.57 9.79
N TRP A 102 10.33 6.70 10.05
CA TRP A 102 9.34 6.84 11.10
C TRP A 102 9.47 5.71 12.12
N PHE A 103 9.46 6.06 13.41
CA PHE A 103 9.72 5.13 14.52
C PHE A 103 8.70 5.31 15.64
N TYR A 104 8.43 4.25 16.40
CA TYR A 104 7.63 4.39 17.63
C TYR A 104 8.44 5.01 18.77
N ASP A 105 9.76 4.76 18.81
CA ASP A 105 10.67 5.43 19.73
C ASP A 105 11.03 6.85 19.23
N PRO A 106 10.56 7.92 19.89
CA PRO A 106 10.89 9.29 19.50
C PRO A 106 12.33 9.68 19.86
N PHE A 107 13.04 8.88 20.67
CA PHE A 107 14.38 9.16 21.16
C PHE A 107 15.46 8.33 20.46
N ILE A 108 15.16 7.71 19.31
CA ILE A 108 16.10 6.85 18.59
C ILE A 108 17.43 7.54 18.24
N SER A 109 17.42 8.86 18.06
CA SER A 109 18.61 9.68 17.77
C SER A 109 19.28 10.29 19.00
N ALA A 110 18.74 10.08 20.20
CA ALA A 110 19.23 10.69 21.44
C ALA A 110 19.67 9.61 22.45
N PRO A 111 20.83 9.76 23.12
CA PRO A 111 21.30 8.82 24.12
C PRO A 111 20.56 9.01 25.45
N VAL A 112 19.23 8.80 25.43
CA VAL A 112 18.37 8.91 26.61
C VAL A 112 18.05 7.51 27.11
N HIS A 113 18.44 7.20 28.34
CA HIS A 113 18.01 5.97 29.00
C HIS A 113 16.63 6.19 29.61
N TYR A 114 15.65 5.41 29.17
CA TYR A 114 14.29 5.43 29.69
C TYR A 114 13.81 4.00 29.94
N ASN A 115 12.96 3.81 30.95
CA ASN A 115 12.46 2.49 31.37
C ASN A 115 11.20 2.04 30.62
N PHE A 116 10.74 2.82 29.65
CA PHE A 116 9.47 2.60 28.94
C PHE A 116 9.72 2.11 27.51
N ASN A 117 9.15 0.98 27.11
CA ASN A 117 9.31 0.51 25.74
C ASN A 117 8.30 1.23 24.81
N TYR A 118 8.78 2.17 23.99
CA TYR A 118 7.98 2.82 22.95
C TYR A 118 7.79 1.88 21.76
N SER A 119 6.95 0.86 21.97
CA SER A 119 6.55 -0.10 20.94
C SER A 119 5.03 -0.11 20.80
N ASN A 120 4.55 -0.38 19.60
CA ASN A 120 3.12 -0.55 19.36
C ASN A 120 2.81 -2.02 19.11
N THR A 121 2.28 -2.69 20.15
CA THR A 121 1.94 -4.12 20.10
C THR A 121 0.89 -4.43 19.03
N THR A 122 -0.12 -3.57 18.86
CA THR A 122 -1.17 -3.74 17.84
C THR A 122 -0.57 -3.76 16.44
N HIS A 123 0.35 -2.84 16.13
CA HIS A 123 1.05 -2.78 14.85
C HIS A 123 1.97 -4.00 14.63
N VAL A 124 2.64 -4.48 15.67
CA VAL A 124 3.45 -5.71 15.60
C VAL A 124 2.57 -6.92 15.29
N ILE A 125 1.45 -7.08 16.00
CA ILE A 125 0.47 -8.15 15.75
C ILE A 125 -0.06 -8.06 14.32
N ASN A 126 -0.45 -6.87 13.87
CA ASN A 126 -0.89 -6.63 12.49
C ASN A 126 0.14 -7.13 11.47
N ASN A 127 1.39 -6.70 11.61
CA ASN A 127 2.45 -7.04 10.66
C ASN A 127 2.76 -8.55 10.66
N ILE A 128 2.83 -9.17 11.82
CA ILE A 128 3.04 -10.62 11.93
C ILE A 128 1.87 -11.38 11.30
N ALA A 129 0.62 -11.02 11.64
CA ALA A 129 -0.57 -11.67 11.10
C ALA A 129 -0.64 -11.56 9.58
N VAL A 130 -0.36 -10.38 9.03
CA VAL A 130 -0.38 -10.12 7.58
C VAL A 130 0.65 -10.97 6.85
N ILE A 131 1.86 -11.12 7.40
CA ILE A 131 2.88 -12.00 6.82
C ILE A 131 2.35 -13.43 6.72
N PHE A 132 1.83 -13.99 7.81
CA PHE A 132 1.35 -15.37 7.82
C PHE A 132 0.12 -15.59 6.94
N ILE A 133 -0.88 -14.71 7.03
CA ILE A 133 -2.14 -14.85 6.29
C ILE A 133 -1.90 -14.72 4.79
N LEU A 134 -1.18 -13.68 4.34
CA LEU A 134 -0.91 -13.50 2.92
C LEU A 134 -0.04 -14.64 2.36
N CYS A 135 0.95 -15.14 3.12
CA CYS A 135 1.73 -16.30 2.71
C CYS A 135 0.84 -17.54 2.53
N ALA A 136 -0.08 -17.79 3.48
CA ALA A 136 -0.98 -18.94 3.44
C ALA A 136 -1.96 -18.86 2.25
N GLU A 137 -2.56 -17.70 2.00
CA GLU A 137 -3.49 -17.49 0.88
C GLU A 137 -2.78 -17.63 -0.47
N ASN A 138 -1.58 -17.06 -0.61
CA ASN A 138 -0.78 -17.20 -1.83
C ASN A 138 -0.32 -18.64 -2.05
N ALA A 139 0.11 -19.35 -1.00
CA ALA A 139 0.47 -20.77 -1.07
C ALA A 139 -0.74 -21.63 -1.49
N TYR A 140 -1.92 -21.37 -0.91
CA TYR A 140 -3.17 -22.04 -1.26
C TYR A 140 -3.54 -21.82 -2.73
N LEU A 141 -3.44 -20.58 -3.21
CA LEU A 141 -3.72 -20.25 -4.60
C LEU A 141 -2.73 -20.95 -5.54
N CYS A 142 -1.43 -20.89 -5.26
CA CYS A 142 -0.39 -21.58 -6.01
C CYS A 142 -0.67 -23.08 -6.10
N HIS A 143 -0.97 -23.74 -4.98
CA HIS A 143 -1.29 -25.15 -4.92
C HIS A 143 -2.46 -25.54 -5.82
N ASN A 144 -3.57 -24.79 -5.73
CA ASN A 144 -4.75 -25.06 -6.57
C ASN A 144 -4.46 -24.84 -8.06
N ILE A 145 -3.64 -23.82 -8.39
CA ILE A 145 -3.19 -23.58 -9.75
C ILE A 145 -2.34 -24.73 -10.28
N PHE A 146 -1.38 -25.23 -9.49
CA PHE A 146 -0.55 -26.37 -9.87
C PHE A 146 -1.40 -27.62 -10.14
N LYS A 147 -2.39 -27.90 -9.29
CA LYS A 147 -3.33 -29.01 -9.49
C LYS A 147 -4.15 -28.88 -10.78
N LEU A 148 -4.66 -27.68 -11.08
CA LEU A 148 -5.48 -27.42 -12.26
C LEU A 148 -4.66 -27.33 -13.57
N SER A 149 -3.33 -27.15 -13.46
CA SER A 149 -2.40 -27.15 -14.59
C SER A 149 -2.37 -28.51 -15.32
N GLY A 150 -2.73 -29.62 -14.66
CA GLY A 150 -2.83 -30.93 -15.31
C GLY A 150 -4.02 -31.12 -16.26
N ASN A 151 -5.15 -30.43 -16.02
CA ASN A 151 -6.47 -30.90 -16.55
C ASN A 151 -7.26 -29.92 -17.45
N LEU A 152 -6.82 -28.67 -17.68
CA LEU A 152 -7.57 -27.68 -18.49
C LEU A 152 -6.95 -27.37 -19.87
N SER A 153 -7.78 -26.91 -20.83
CA SER A 153 -7.34 -26.45 -22.17
C SER A 153 -6.53 -25.14 -22.12
N SER A 154 -5.55 -25.01 -23.02
CA SER A 154 -4.43 -24.04 -22.98
C SER A 154 -4.79 -22.56 -23.16
N SER A 155 -6.00 -22.23 -23.65
CA SER A 155 -6.42 -20.86 -23.97
C SER A 155 -7.19 -20.18 -22.83
N VAL A 156 -8.06 -20.92 -22.12
CA VAL A 156 -8.80 -20.44 -20.94
C VAL A 156 -7.92 -20.40 -19.69
N LYS A 157 -7.01 -21.39 -19.53
CA LYS A 157 -5.93 -21.40 -18.52
C LYS A 157 -5.18 -20.06 -18.52
N ARG A 158 -4.68 -19.63 -19.69
CA ARG A 158 -3.74 -18.50 -19.81
C ARG A 158 -4.32 -17.16 -19.37
N LYS A 159 -5.62 -16.92 -19.58
CA LYS A 159 -6.26 -15.62 -19.25
C LYS A 159 -6.63 -15.49 -17.77
N ARG A 160 -7.17 -16.55 -17.15
CA ARG A 160 -7.59 -16.56 -15.74
C ARG A 160 -6.43 -16.79 -14.78
N GLN A 161 -5.44 -17.60 -15.20
CA GLN A 161 -4.24 -17.93 -14.42
C GLN A 161 -3.25 -16.77 -14.36
N SER A 162 -2.97 -16.06 -15.47
CA SER A 162 -2.00 -14.96 -15.45
C SER A 162 -2.41 -13.78 -14.55
N PHE A 163 -3.68 -13.37 -14.54
CA PHE A 163 -4.09 -12.23 -13.71
C PHE A 163 -4.02 -12.54 -12.21
N SER A 164 -4.43 -13.75 -11.79
CA SER A 164 -4.36 -14.13 -10.36
C SER A 164 -2.92 -14.45 -9.90
N LEU A 165 -2.06 -14.96 -10.78
CA LEU A 165 -0.65 -15.27 -10.47
C LEU A 165 0.25 -14.05 -10.35
N TYR A 166 0.07 -13.01 -11.17
CA TYR A 166 0.96 -11.85 -11.13
C TYR A 166 0.49 -10.84 -10.09
N THR A 167 -0.82 -10.59 -9.99
CA THR A 167 -1.32 -9.51 -9.16
C THR A 167 -1.33 -9.83 -7.66
N ASN A 168 -1.09 -11.07 -7.21
CA ASN A 168 -1.05 -11.46 -5.80
C ASN A 168 0.35 -11.35 -5.16
N PRO A 169 1.42 -11.90 -5.78
CA PRO A 169 2.77 -11.82 -5.24
C PRO A 169 3.35 -10.40 -5.21
N ASP A 170 2.93 -9.53 -6.13
CA ASP A 170 3.52 -8.20 -6.29
C ASP A 170 3.19 -7.21 -5.15
N TYR A 171 2.11 -7.44 -4.38
CA TYR A 171 1.88 -6.74 -3.12
C TYR A 171 2.45 -7.51 -1.93
N MET A 172 2.58 -8.85 -2.04
CA MET A 172 3.05 -9.69 -0.95
C MET A 172 4.53 -9.43 -0.65
N LEU A 173 5.41 -9.45 -1.64
CA LEU A 173 6.85 -9.38 -1.40
C LEU A 173 7.30 -8.05 -0.77
N PRO A 174 6.93 -6.86 -1.30
CA PRO A 174 7.29 -5.59 -0.67
C PRO A 174 6.57 -5.38 0.66
N GLY A 175 5.31 -5.84 0.78
CA GLY A 175 4.54 -5.75 2.02
C GLY A 175 5.13 -6.58 3.16
N VAL A 176 5.55 -7.82 2.88
CA VAL A 176 6.22 -8.71 3.85
C VAL A 176 7.57 -8.15 4.26
N LEU A 177 8.39 -7.69 3.30
CA LEU A 177 9.69 -7.08 3.60
C LEU A 177 9.54 -5.86 4.51
N ALA A 178 8.64 -4.93 4.16
CA ALA A 178 8.35 -3.76 4.99
C ALA A 178 7.85 -4.17 6.39
N SER A 179 6.89 -5.10 6.47
CA SER A 179 6.34 -5.59 7.74
C SER A 179 7.42 -6.20 8.63
N ALA A 180 8.28 -7.05 8.08
CA ALA A 180 9.36 -7.71 8.81
C ALA A 180 10.39 -6.70 9.33
N VAL A 181 10.80 -5.75 8.48
CA VAL A 181 11.76 -4.70 8.87
C VAL A 181 11.16 -3.82 9.97
N TYR A 182 9.91 -3.40 9.86
CA TYR A 182 9.27 -2.59 10.90
C TYR A 182 9.08 -3.33 12.23
N VAL A 183 8.78 -4.64 12.20
CA VAL A 183 8.77 -5.45 13.42
C VAL A 183 10.16 -5.51 14.04
N TYR A 184 11.21 -5.71 13.24
CA TYR A 184 12.59 -5.71 13.71
C TYR A 184 12.99 -4.37 14.36
N MET A 185 12.62 -3.24 13.73
CA MET A 185 12.87 -1.89 14.23
C MET A 185 12.26 -1.59 15.60
N ASN A 186 11.21 -2.31 16.01
CA ASN A 186 10.57 -2.08 17.32
C ASN A 186 11.38 -2.68 18.48
N TYR A 187 12.29 -3.61 18.23
CA TYR A 187 12.94 -4.39 19.29
C TYR A 187 14.47 -4.39 19.22
N PHE A 188 15.04 -4.13 18.05
CA PHE A 188 16.47 -4.23 17.82
C PHE A 188 17.03 -2.99 17.16
N TYR A 189 18.30 -2.72 17.41
CA TYR A 189 19.03 -1.70 16.67
C TYR A 189 19.12 -2.08 15.19
N VAL A 190 18.77 -1.13 14.32
CA VAL A 190 18.69 -1.36 12.88
C VAL A 190 19.71 -0.50 12.15
N PRO A 191 20.58 -1.09 11.31
CA PRO A 191 21.52 -0.30 10.53
C PRO A 191 20.78 0.55 9.48
N PRO A 192 21.29 1.75 9.11
CA PRO A 192 20.60 2.69 8.22
C PRO A 192 20.18 2.11 6.86
N TRP A 193 20.97 1.20 6.27
CA TRP A 193 20.63 0.57 5.00
C TRP A 193 19.37 -0.29 5.09
N LEU A 194 19.15 -0.95 6.23
CA LEU A 194 17.98 -1.81 6.44
C LEU A 194 16.74 -0.95 6.71
N ILE A 195 16.92 0.20 7.36
CA ILE A 195 15.87 1.21 7.51
C ILE A 195 15.38 1.69 6.16
N LEU A 196 16.32 2.09 5.29
CA LEU A 196 16.01 2.52 3.93
C LEU A 196 15.34 1.41 3.11
N ALA A 197 15.80 0.16 3.23
CA ALA A 197 15.19 -0.98 2.56
C ALA A 197 13.72 -1.18 2.98
N GLY A 198 13.41 -1.05 4.29
CA GLY A 198 12.05 -1.11 4.80
C GLY A 198 11.15 0.01 4.24
N SER A 199 11.66 1.25 4.23
CA SER A 199 10.95 2.40 3.67
C SER A 199 10.71 2.28 2.16
N LEU A 200 11.69 1.80 1.41
CA LEU A 200 11.52 1.53 -0.03
C LEU A 200 10.53 0.40 -0.29
N ALA A 201 10.56 -0.67 0.51
CA ALA A 201 9.62 -1.78 0.42
C ALA A 201 8.18 -1.31 0.70
N TYR A 202 8.01 -0.43 1.69
CA TYR A 202 6.74 0.22 1.99
C TYR A 202 6.22 1.03 0.79
N SER A 203 7.07 1.87 0.20
CA SER A 203 6.68 2.69 -0.97
C SER A 203 6.38 1.83 -2.19
N ALA A 204 7.15 0.77 -2.41
CA ALA A 204 6.91 -0.21 -3.46
C ALA A 204 5.57 -0.95 -3.26
N ASN A 205 5.23 -1.34 -2.03
CA ASN A 205 3.94 -1.95 -1.71
C ASN A 205 2.76 -1.02 -2.06
N CYS A 206 2.91 0.27 -1.80
CA CYS A 206 1.86 1.26 -2.09
C CYS A 206 1.72 1.55 -3.59
N GLY A 207 2.82 1.47 -4.35
CA GLY A 207 2.86 1.79 -5.78
C GLY A 207 2.60 0.61 -6.70
N SER A 208 2.97 -0.61 -6.30
CA SER A 208 2.98 -1.78 -7.17
C SER A 208 1.63 -2.07 -7.85
N PRO A 209 0.46 -1.98 -7.17
CA PRO A 209 -0.82 -2.30 -7.82
C PRO A 209 -1.07 -1.45 -9.07
N ALA A 210 -0.75 -0.16 -9.03
CA ALA A 210 -0.96 0.75 -10.16
C ALA A 210 -0.12 0.36 -11.38
N PHE A 211 1.16 0.03 -11.18
CA PHE A 211 2.07 -0.37 -12.25
C PHE A 211 1.64 -1.69 -12.89
N ILE A 212 1.27 -2.68 -12.07
CA ILE A 212 0.85 -4.00 -12.55
C ILE A 212 -0.42 -3.90 -13.38
N TYR A 213 -1.41 -3.15 -12.90
CA TYR A 213 -2.66 -2.97 -13.64
C TYR A 213 -2.43 -2.26 -14.97
N LEU A 214 -1.53 -1.28 -15.04
CA LEU A 214 -1.18 -0.61 -16.30
C LEU A 214 -0.43 -1.52 -17.28
N ILE A 215 0.47 -2.38 -16.79
CA ILE A 215 1.26 -3.28 -17.64
C ILE A 215 0.39 -4.45 -18.15
N LEU A 216 -0.36 -5.09 -17.26
CA LEU A 216 -1.06 -6.35 -17.54
C LEU A 216 -2.47 -6.15 -18.13
N ASN A 217 -3.18 -5.08 -17.79
CA ASN A 217 -4.55 -4.87 -18.27
C ASN A 217 -4.58 -3.95 -19.50
N LYS A 218 -4.60 -4.57 -20.69
CA LYS A 218 -4.66 -3.87 -21.99
C LYS A 218 -5.86 -2.91 -22.12
N ASN A 219 -6.97 -3.17 -21.43
CA ASN A 219 -8.15 -2.30 -21.49
C ASN A 219 -7.95 -1.07 -20.60
N LEU A 220 -7.48 -1.25 -19.37
CA LEU A 220 -7.10 -0.14 -18.48
C LEU A 220 -6.00 0.72 -19.13
N ARG A 221 -4.97 0.11 -19.70
CA ARG A 221 -3.91 0.83 -20.41
C ARG A 221 -4.47 1.70 -21.55
N ARG A 222 -5.33 1.14 -22.39
CA ARG A 222 -5.97 1.89 -23.49
C ARG A 222 -6.88 3.01 -22.96
N ALA A 223 -7.63 2.77 -21.90
CA ALA A 223 -8.46 3.78 -21.26
C ALA A 223 -7.62 4.93 -20.67
N SER A 224 -6.53 4.61 -19.96
CA SER A 224 -5.58 5.58 -19.43
C SER A 224 -4.96 6.42 -20.55
N PHE A 225 -4.48 5.80 -21.64
CA PHE A 225 -3.92 6.54 -22.78
C PHE A 225 -4.96 7.43 -23.46
N ARG A 226 -6.22 7.00 -23.58
CA ARG A 226 -7.30 7.86 -24.10
C ARG A 226 -7.56 9.06 -23.19
N LEU A 227 -7.58 8.88 -21.87
CA LEU A 227 -7.74 9.98 -20.91
C LEU A 227 -6.61 11.01 -21.02
N PHE A 228 -5.36 10.57 -21.16
CA PHE A 228 -4.22 11.46 -21.40
C PHE A 228 -4.27 12.11 -22.78
N SER A 229 -4.64 11.37 -23.82
CA SER A 229 -4.73 11.89 -25.20
C SER A 229 -5.88 12.88 -25.37
N GLU A 230 -7.06 12.64 -24.78
CA GLU A 230 -8.18 13.58 -24.80
C GLU A 230 -7.91 14.83 -23.96
N LYS A 231 -7.24 14.69 -22.80
CA LYS A 231 -6.79 15.85 -22.02
C LYS A 231 -5.71 16.64 -22.75
N SER A 232 -4.78 15.97 -23.42
CA SER A 232 -3.72 16.60 -24.23
C SER A 232 -4.31 17.29 -25.48
N TYR A 233 -5.30 16.68 -26.12
CA TYR A 233 -6.05 17.25 -27.24
C TYR A 233 -6.87 18.48 -26.81
N LYS A 234 -7.62 18.39 -25.69
CA LYS A 234 -8.38 19.52 -25.13
C LYS A 234 -7.48 20.64 -24.59
N ALA A 235 -6.31 20.32 -24.03
CA ALA A 235 -5.33 21.30 -23.58
C ALA A 235 -4.64 21.99 -24.76
N SER A 236 -4.28 21.23 -25.81
CA SER A 236 -3.72 21.76 -27.06
C SER A 236 -4.71 22.68 -27.79
N HIS A 237 -5.99 22.28 -27.91
CA HIS A 237 -7.01 23.13 -28.52
C HIS A 237 -7.44 24.33 -27.67
N ARG A 238 -7.42 24.24 -26.33
CA ARG A 238 -7.63 25.43 -25.47
C ARG A 238 -6.46 26.42 -25.58
N SER A 239 -5.23 25.93 -25.68
CA SER A 239 -4.04 26.77 -25.89
C SER A 239 -4.02 27.42 -27.28
N ALA A 240 -4.47 26.68 -28.32
CA ALA A 240 -4.63 27.22 -29.67
C ALA A 240 -5.78 28.25 -29.78
N ALA A 241 -6.89 28.05 -29.05
CA ALA A 241 -8.00 29.00 -29.02
C ALA A 241 -7.68 30.31 -28.27
N SER A 242 -6.68 30.32 -27.38
CA SER A 242 -6.24 31.53 -26.67
C SER A 242 -5.17 32.35 -27.40
N VAL A 243 -4.65 31.90 -28.54
CA VAL A 243 -3.57 32.61 -29.27
C VAL A 243 -4.07 33.37 -30.51
N SER A 244 -5.34 33.22 -30.92
CA SER A 244 -5.90 33.89 -32.10
C SER A 244 -6.91 34.98 -31.77
N ILE A 245 -6.57 35.93 -30.89
CA ILE A 245 -7.20 37.26 -30.89
C ILE A 245 -6.13 38.31 -30.56
N LYS A 246 -5.41 38.76 -31.60
CA LYS A 246 -4.75 40.07 -31.59
C LYS A 246 -4.94 40.74 -32.96
N VAL A 247 -5.93 41.63 -32.98
CA VAL A 247 -5.93 42.97 -33.59
C VAL A 247 -5.61 43.07 -35.09
N CYS A 248 -6.66 43.23 -35.90
CA CYS A 248 -6.70 44.26 -36.93
C CYS A 248 -7.81 45.24 -36.52
N ASP A 249 -7.42 46.43 -36.09
CA ASP A 249 -8.05 47.73 -36.34
C ASP A 249 -7.06 48.82 -35.89
#